data_AF-A0A316I4E5-F1
#
_entry.id   AF-A0A316I4E5-F1
#
_cell.length_a   1.000
_cell.length_b   1.000
_cell.length_c   1.000
_cell.angle_alpha   90.00
_cell.angle_beta   90.00
_cell.angle_gamma   90.00
#
_symmetry.space_group_name_H-M   'P 1'
#
loop_
_entity.id
_entity.type
_entity.pdbx_description
1 polymer ?
#
loop_
_entity_poly.entity_id
_entity_poly.type
_entity_poly.pdbx_seq_one_letter_code
_entity_poly.pdbx_strand_id
1 'polypeptide(L)'
;MQSGLGFVGTMLMTAGIAAILFAWWGVAHTGYVWEQIPYVVSGGILGVGLIGVGGFLYFGSWLVKLLEEQRQTTYALLQLLEERDAERVDQL
;
A
#
# COMPACT_ATOMS: atom_id res chain seq x y z
N MET A 1 -6.70 8.60 -12.65
CA MET A 1 -7.16 7.26 -12.19
C MET A 1 -6.25 6.64 -11.10
N GLN A 2 -5.35 7.39 -10.43
CA GLN A 2 -4.41 6.87 -9.42
C GLN A 2 -5.01 6.64 -8.02
N SER A 3 -6.14 7.28 -7.68
CA SER A 3 -6.78 7.19 -6.35
C SER A 3 -7.32 5.79 -6.02
N GLY A 4 -7.62 4.98 -7.06
CA GLY A 4 -8.26 3.68 -6.91
C GLY A 4 -7.34 2.60 -6.34
N LEU A 5 -6.06 2.57 -6.74
CA LEU A 5 -5.13 1.51 -6.33
C LEU A 5 -4.82 1.53 -4.83
N GLY A 6 -4.60 2.72 -4.27
CA GLY A 6 -4.39 2.87 -2.83
C GLY A 6 -5.64 2.48 -2.03
N PHE A 7 -6.81 2.92 -2.49
CA PHE A 7 -8.09 2.59 -1.84
C PHE A 7 -8.39 1.08 -1.88
N VAL A 8 -8.17 0.43 -3.03
CA VAL A 8 -8.31 -1.03 -3.19
C VAL A 8 -7.31 -1.77 -2.30
N GLY A 9 -6.07 -1.30 -2.20
CA GLY A 9 -5.05 -1.86 -1.29
C GLY A 9 -5.49 -1.78 0.17
N THR A 10 -6.00 -0.63 0.62
CA THR A 10 -6.52 -0.46 1.98
C THR A 10 -7.72 -1.36 2.25
N MET A 11 -8.68 -1.47 1.31
CA MET A 11 -9.82 -2.38 1.45
C MET A 11 -9.39 -3.85 1.55
N LEU A 12 -8.41 -4.28 0.75
CA LEU A 12 -7.87 -5.64 0.82
C LEU A 12 -7.21 -5.92 2.19
N MET A 13 -6.46 -4.96 2.73
CA MET A 13 -5.83 -5.11 4.05
C MET A 13 -6.89 -5.21 5.15
N THR A 14 -7.91 -4.35 5.15
CA THR A 14 -9.01 -4.43 6.12
C THR A 14 -9.79 -5.74 6.01
N ALA A 15 -10.06 -6.21 4.79
CA ALA A 15 -10.71 -7.49 4.54
C ALA A 15 -9.85 -8.67 5.03
N GLY A 16 -8.54 -8.63 4.83
CA GLY A 16 -7.60 -9.65 5.34
C GLY A 16 -7.58 -9.72 6.87
N ILE A 17 -7.58 -8.56 7.56
CA ILE A 17 -7.69 -8.50 9.02
C ILE A 17 -9.02 -9.11 9.49
N ALA A 18 -10.14 -8.76 8.83
CA ALA A 18 -11.44 -9.33 9.16
C ALA A 18 -11.47 -10.86 8.98
N ALA A 19 -10.87 -11.38 7.91
CA ALA A 19 -10.74 -12.82 7.68
C ALA A 19 -9.98 -13.55 8.80
N ILE A 20 -8.89 -12.95 9.31
CA ILE A 20 -8.13 -13.50 10.45
C ILE A 20 -8.98 -13.52 11.72
N LEU A 21 -9.76 -12.47 11.99
CA LEU A 21 -10.64 -12.41 13.15
C LEU A 21 -11.77 -13.46 13.09
N PHE A 22 -12.34 -13.69 11.91
CA PHE A 22 -13.32 -14.77 11.72
C PHE A 22 -12.70 -16.15 11.89
N ALA A 23 -11.48 -16.36 11.40
CA ALA A 23 -10.72 -17.60 11.61
C ALA A 23 -10.51 -17.88 13.09
N TRP A 24 -10.08 -16.85 13.83
CA TRP A 24 -9.84 -16.92 15.28
C TRP A 24 -11.11 -17.24 16.05
N TRP A 25 -12.23 -16.62 15.68
CA TRP A 25 -13.53 -16.91 16.28
C TRP A 25 -13.96 -18.37 16.08
N GLY A 26 -13.73 -18.94 14.90
CA GLY A 26 -13.97 -20.35 14.61
C GLY A 26 -13.10 -21.29 15.44
N VAL A 27 -11.78 -21.03 15.51
CA VAL A 27 -10.85 -21.79 16.36
C VAL A 27 -11.26 -21.74 17.84
N ALA A 28 -11.64 -20.57 18.35
CA ALA A 28 -12.00 -20.37 19.75
C ALA A 28 -13.28 -21.12 20.17
N HIS A 29 -14.17 -21.44 19.23
CA HIS A 29 -15.40 -22.21 19.49
C HIS A 29 -15.24 -23.72 19.32
N THR A 30 -14.06 -24.20 18.90
CA THR A 30 -13.78 -25.63 18.74
C THR A 30 -12.92 -26.16 19.89
N GLY A 31 -13.40 -27.21 20.57
CA GLY A 31 -12.72 -27.82 21.70
C GLY A 31 -11.60 -28.80 21.31
N TYR A 32 -11.63 -29.31 20.07
CA TYR A 32 -10.68 -30.29 19.59
C TYR A 32 -9.68 -29.72 18.57
N VAL A 33 -8.40 -30.04 18.75
CA VAL A 33 -7.29 -29.53 17.92
C VAL A 33 -7.45 -29.89 16.44
N TRP A 34 -8.02 -31.05 16.12
CA TRP A 34 -8.22 -31.47 14.73
C TRP A 34 -9.28 -30.63 13.99
N GLU A 35 -10.23 -30.02 14.71
CA GLU A 35 -11.21 -29.08 14.15
C GLU A 35 -10.62 -27.68 13.94
N GLN A 36 -9.52 -27.35 14.63
CA GLN A 36 -8.86 -26.04 14.54
C GLN A 36 -7.99 -25.88 13.28
N ILE A 37 -7.35 -26.97 12.81
CA ILE A 37 -6.46 -26.97 11.65
C ILE A 37 -7.16 -26.38 10.39
N PRO A 38 -8.39 -26.79 10.02
CA PRO A 38 -9.12 -26.20 8.91
C PRO A 38 -9.37 -24.69 9.04
N TYR A 39 -9.69 -24.19 10.24
CA TYR A 39 -9.93 -22.74 10.46
C TYR A 39 -8.64 -21.93 10.34
N VAL A 40 -7.53 -22.45 10.88
CA VAL A 40 -6.20 -21.81 10.75
C VAL A 40 -5.74 -21.79 9.29
N VAL A 41 -5.92 -22.88 8.56
CA VAL A 41 -5.52 -22.96 7.15
C VAL A 41 -6.41 -22.08 6.26
N SER A 42 -7.73 -22.11 6.46
CA SER A 42 -8.66 -21.37 5.60
C SER A 42 -8.71 -19.87 5.88
N GLY A 43 -8.68 -19.44 7.14
CA GLY A 43 -8.80 -18.03 7.49
C GLY A 43 -7.49 -17.36 7.90
N GLY A 44 -6.56 -18.11 8.49
CA GLY A 44 -5.23 -17.61 8.85
C GLY A 44 -4.34 -17.41 7.62
N ILE A 45 -4.11 -18.46 6.82
CA ILE A 45 -3.23 -18.37 5.64
C ILE A 45 -3.82 -17.45 4.58
N LEU A 46 -5.12 -17.55 4.30
CA LEU A 46 -5.82 -16.68 3.36
C LEU A 46 -5.81 -15.21 3.82
N GLY A 47 -6.02 -14.97 5.12
CA GLY A 47 -5.97 -13.63 5.70
C GLY A 47 -4.58 -13.00 5.61
N VAL A 48 -3.52 -13.77 5.91
CA VAL A 48 -2.12 -13.33 5.73
C VAL A 48 -1.84 -13.03 4.25
N GLY A 49 -2.30 -13.87 3.33
CA GLY A 49 -2.17 -13.64 1.89
C GLY A 49 -2.86 -12.34 1.43
N LEU A 50 -4.10 -12.10 1.88
CA LEU A 50 -4.84 -10.87 1.58
C LEU A 50 -4.14 -9.62 2.11
N ILE A 51 -3.62 -9.66 3.34
CA ILE A 51 -2.87 -8.54 3.92
C ILE A 51 -1.57 -8.30 3.14
N GLY A 52 -0.86 -9.36 2.77
CA GLY A 52 0.38 -9.25 2.00
C GLY A 52 0.16 -8.61 0.63
N VAL A 53 -0.84 -9.09 -0.12
CA VAL A 53 -1.18 -8.54 -1.45
C VAL A 53 -1.74 -7.11 -1.32
N GLY A 54 -2.63 -6.86 -0.36
CA GLY A 54 -3.17 -5.52 -0.11
C GLY A 54 -2.09 -4.51 0.26
N GLY A 55 -1.16 -4.90 1.13
CA GLY A 55 -0.01 -4.08 1.51
C GLY A 55 0.92 -3.80 0.34
N PHE A 56 1.20 -4.80 -0.51
CA PHE A 56 2.03 -4.62 -1.70
C PHE A 56 1.40 -3.65 -2.70
N LEU A 57 0.09 -3.75 -2.94
CA LEU A 57 -0.65 -2.84 -3.82
C LEU A 57 -0.70 -1.41 -3.27
N TYR A 58 -0.94 -1.26 -1.97
CA TYR A 58 -0.90 0.05 -1.30
C TYR A 58 0.50 0.67 -1.43
N PHE A 59 1.54 -0.09 -1.10
CA PHE A 59 2.93 0.36 -1.17
C PHE A 59 3.35 0.75 -2.59
N GLY A 60 2.97 -0.04 -3.61
CA GLY A 60 3.20 0.30 -5.01
C GLY A 60 2.50 1.61 -5.42
N SER A 61 1.24 1.81 -4.99
CA SER A 61 0.51 3.05 -5.27
C SER A 61 1.16 4.27 -4.60
N TRP A 62 1.72 4.08 -3.41
CA TRP A 62 2.43 5.12 -2.68
C TRP A 62 3.78 5.44 -3.33
N LEU A 63 4.55 4.44 -3.76
CA LEU A 63 5.81 4.63 -4.49
C LEU A 63 5.62 5.43 -5.78
N VAL A 64 4.56 5.15 -6.54
CA VAL A 64 4.25 5.90 -7.76
C VAL A 64 3.96 7.36 -7.44
N LYS A 65 3.18 7.64 -6.39
CA LYS A 65 2.93 9.02 -5.94
C LYS A 65 4.21 9.71 -5.50
N LEU A 66 5.06 9.01 -4.74
CA LEU A 66 6.32 9.55 -4.27
C LEU A 66 7.27 9.91 -5.44
N LEU A 67 7.31 9.08 -6.48
CA LEU A 67 8.09 9.36 -7.69
C LEU A 67 7.54 10.55 -8.47
N GLU A 68 6.21 10.70 -8.53
CA GLU A 68 5.55 11.85 -9.14
C GLU A 68 5.92 13.15 -8.41
N GLU A 69 5.86 13.15 -7.08
CA GLU A 69 6.23 14.28 -6.21
C GLU A 69 7.73 14.64 -6.35
N GLN A 70 8.61 13.64 -6.44
CA GLN A 70 10.05 13.86 -6.66
C GLN A 70 10.34 14.49 -8.03
N ARG A 71 9.64 14.04 -9.08
CA ARG A 71 9.77 14.62 -10.42
C ARG A 71 9.36 16.09 -10.43
N GLN A 72 8.24 16.44 -9.80
CA GLN A 72 7.78 17.83 -9.70
C GLN A 72 8.82 18.72 -9.01
N THR A 73 9.41 18.24 -7.91
CA THR A 73 10.49 18.96 -7.20
C THR A 73 11.69 19.20 -8.11
N THR A 74 12.09 18.20 -8.89
CA THR A 74 13.23 18.31 -9.80
C THR A 74 12.97 19.33 -10.91
N TYR A 75 11.77 19.33 -11.51
CA TYR A 75 11.41 20.31 -12.52
C TYR A 75 11.37 21.74 -11.96
N ALA A 76 10.85 21.93 -10.75
CA ALA A 76 10.86 23.24 -10.09
C ALA A 76 12.28 23.75 -9.86
N LEU A 77 13.20 22.88 -9.42
CA LEU A 77 14.61 23.26 -9.24
C LEU A 77 15.29 23.63 -10.56
N LEU A 78 15.04 22.87 -11.64
CA LEU A 78 15.59 23.18 -12.96
C LEU A 78 15.09 24.54 -13.48
N GLN A 79 13.81 24.85 -13.30
CA GLN A 79 13.25 26.16 -13.67
C GLN A 79 13.92 27.31 -12.91
N LEU A 80 14.15 27.15 -11.61
CA LEU A 80 14.85 28.18 -10.82
C LEU A 80 16.30 28.38 -11.27
N LEU A 81 16.98 27.31 -11.68
CA LEU A 81 18.34 27.41 -12.22
C LEU A 81 18.36 28.12 -13.57
N GLU A 82 17.40 27.82 -14.44
CA GLU A 82 17.24 28.46 -15.75
C GLU A 82 16.92 29.95 -15.62
N GLU A 83 16.00 30.31 -14.73
CA GLU A 83 15.65 31.71 -14.43
C GLU A 83 16.87 32.48 -13.91
N ARG A 84 17.63 31.90 -12.96
CA ARG A 84 18.84 32.52 -12.40
C ARG A 84 19.96 32.66 -13.44
N ASP A 85 20.10 31.71 -14.36
CA ASP A 85 21.06 31.82 -15.46
C ASP A 85 20.65 32.91 -16.47
N ALA A 86 19.36 33.06 -16.78
CA ALA A 86 18.86 34.11 -17.66
C ALA A 86 19.09 35.52 -17.08
N GLU A 87 18.79 35.71 -15.79
CA GLU A 87 19.06 36.98 -15.07
C GLU A 87 20.55 37.34 -15.05
N ARG A 88 21.43 36.34 -14.95
CA ARG A 88 22.88 36.55 -14.97
C ARG A 88 23.38 37.01 -16.35
N VAL A 89 22.76 36.51 -17.43
CA VAL A 89 23.14 36.88 -18.80
C VAL A 89 22.72 38.31 -19.14
N ASP A 90 21.56 38.77 -18.67
CA ASP A 90 21.06 40.14 -18.91
C ASP A 90 21.88 41.24 -18.20
N GLN A 91 22.69 40.85 -17.19
CA GLN A 91 23.56 41.78 -16.44
C GLN A 91 24.96 41.97 -17.05
N LEU A 92 25.30 41.27 -18.14
CA LEU A 92 26.59 41.34 -18.84
C LEU A 92 26.47 42.11 -20.16
#